data_AF-A0A519X581-F1
#
_entry.id   AF-A0A519X581-F1
#
_cell.length_a   1.000
_cell.length_b   1.000
_cell.length_c   1.000
_cell.angle_alpha   90.00
_cell.angle_beta   90.00
_cell.angle_gamma   90.00
#
_symmetry.space_group_name_H-M   'P 1'
#
loop_
_entity.id
_entity.type
_entity.pdbx_description
1 polymer ?
#
loop_
_entity_poly.entity_id
_entity_poly.type
_entity_poly.pdbx_seq_one_letter_code
_entity_poly.pdbx_strand_id
1 'polypeptide(L)'
;GFQKLAEHLEEIKAKHHDPAAQLNAIAHAYWDFAFDNKEYYQLMFGLGIPACEKVNQIAEMKSMTMVMISTIKDAIAVSKHQETDFFLKYHTYLSILHGLVSIQMIQKDGKPDENSRMILQDAISGFIQSLIIK
;
A
#
# COMPACT_ATOMS: atom_id res chain seq x y z
N GLY A 1 -10.65 -11.18 3.39
CA GLY A 1 -9.31 -10.65 3.07
C GLY A 1 -9.41 -9.27 2.43
N PHE A 2 -9.53 -9.22 1.11
CA PHE A 2 -9.52 -7.97 0.33
C PHE A 2 -10.54 -6.93 0.79
N GLN A 3 -11.79 -7.32 1.05
CA GLN A 3 -12.81 -6.39 1.54
C GLN A 3 -12.40 -5.73 2.86
N LYS A 4 -12.01 -6.54 3.85
CA LYS A 4 -11.57 -6.07 5.16
C LYS A 4 -10.37 -5.11 5.07
N LEU A 5 -9.43 -5.40 4.17
CA LEU A 5 -8.31 -4.51 3.92
C LEU A 5 -8.79 -3.20 3.26
N ALA A 6 -9.66 -3.27 2.25
CA ALA A 6 -10.20 -2.08 1.58
C ALA A 6 -10.92 -1.14 2.55
N GLU A 7 -11.82 -1.68 3.38
CA GLU A 7 -12.55 -0.94 4.41
C GLU A 7 -11.57 -0.29 5.39
N HIS A 8 -10.58 -1.05 5.87
CA HIS A 8 -9.57 -0.53 6.79
C HIS A 8 -8.74 0.61 6.17
N LEU A 9 -8.33 0.48 4.91
CA LEU A 9 -7.55 1.53 4.23
C LEU A 9 -8.38 2.79 3.98
N GLU A 10 -9.66 2.67 3.63
CA GLU A 10 -10.56 3.83 3.47
C GLU A 10 -10.77 4.56 4.81
N GLU A 11 -11.00 3.82 5.90
CA GLU A 11 -11.14 4.42 7.24
C GLU A 11 -9.88 5.18 7.66
N ILE A 12 -8.69 4.65 7.34
CA ILE A 12 -7.42 5.30 7.63
C ILE A 12 -7.23 6.53 6.74
N LYS A 13 -7.49 6.41 5.43
CA LYS A 13 -7.43 7.53 4.49
C LYS A 13 -8.29 8.71 4.97
N ALA A 14 -9.51 8.45 5.41
CA ALA A 14 -10.47 9.48 5.85
C ALA A 14 -10.01 10.28 7.08
N LYS A 15 -9.03 9.80 7.86
CA LYS A 15 -8.49 10.49 9.03
C LYS A 15 -7.44 11.56 8.69
N HIS A 16 -7.03 11.65 7.43
CA HIS A 16 -5.99 12.57 6.97
C HIS A 16 -6.50 13.39 5.78
N HIS A 17 -6.10 14.67 5.71
CA HIS A 17 -6.49 15.57 4.62
C HIS A 17 -5.41 15.72 3.54
N ASP A 18 -4.14 15.66 3.94
CA ASP A 18 -3.01 15.77 3.03
C ASP A 18 -2.74 14.42 2.33
N PRO A 19 -2.69 14.36 0.98
CA PRO A 19 -2.47 13.11 0.25
C PRO A 19 -1.15 12.40 0.60
N ALA A 20 -0.09 13.15 0.93
CA ALA A 20 1.17 12.55 1.35
C ALA A 20 1.05 11.86 2.72
N ALA A 21 0.38 12.52 3.68
CA ALA A 21 0.03 11.91 4.96
C ALA A 21 -0.90 10.69 4.79
N GLN A 22 -1.87 10.74 3.87
CA GLN A 22 -2.73 9.61 3.54
C GLN A 22 -1.91 8.41 3.01
N LEU A 23 -0.99 8.62 2.08
CA LEU A 23 -0.10 7.56 1.57
C LEU A 23 0.77 6.95 2.68
N ASN A 24 1.28 7.76 3.60
CA ASN A 24 2.04 7.23 4.73
C ASN A 24 1.16 6.39 5.66
N ALA A 25 -0.04 6.87 5.98
CA ALA A 25 -0.97 6.17 6.86
C ALA A 25 -1.47 4.86 6.23
N ILE A 26 -1.79 4.85 4.94
CA ILE A 26 -2.16 3.65 4.17
C ILE A 26 -1.04 2.61 4.22
N ALA A 27 0.23 3.01 4.10
CA ALA A 27 1.36 2.08 4.13
C ALA A 27 1.46 1.36 5.47
N HIS A 28 1.35 2.10 6.58
CA HIS A 28 1.36 1.53 7.92
C HIS A 28 0.15 0.63 8.16
N ALA A 29 -1.04 1.05 7.73
CA ALA A 29 -2.26 0.24 7.84
C ALA A 29 -2.18 -1.06 7.04
N TYR A 30 -1.61 -1.03 5.83
CA TYR A 30 -1.37 -2.22 5.02
C TYR A 30 -0.41 -3.19 5.72
N TRP A 31 0.69 -2.67 6.26
CA TRP A 31 1.67 -3.43 7.02
C TRP A 31 1.04 -4.08 8.26
N ASP A 32 0.36 -3.28 9.09
CA ASP A 32 -0.28 -3.74 10.32
C ASP A 32 -1.34 -4.82 10.02
N PHE A 33 -2.17 -4.59 8.99
CA PHE A 33 -3.15 -5.58 8.53
C PHE A 33 -2.48 -6.91 8.20
N ALA A 34 -1.35 -6.89 7.48
CA ALA A 34 -0.67 -8.12 7.08
C ALA A 34 -0.19 -8.97 8.26
N PHE A 35 0.30 -8.34 9.34
CA PHE A 35 0.84 -9.06 10.50
C PHE A 35 -0.19 -9.34 11.58
N ASP A 36 -1.27 -8.56 11.65
CA ASP A 36 -2.39 -8.82 12.57
C ASP A 36 -3.45 -9.76 11.95
N ASN A 37 -3.43 -9.97 10.63
CA ASN A 37 -4.35 -10.84 9.89
C ASN A 37 -3.57 -11.78 8.93
N LYS A 38 -2.55 -12.48 9.44
CA LYS A 38 -1.58 -13.26 8.64
C LYS A 38 -2.24 -14.26 7.69
N GLU A 39 -3.21 -15.03 8.17
CA GLU A 39 -3.89 -16.07 7.39
C GLU A 39 -4.69 -15.45 6.24
N TYR A 40 -5.37 -14.32 6.49
CA TYR A 40 -6.06 -13.60 5.43
C TYR A 40 -5.07 -13.05 4.39
N TYR A 41 -3.95 -12.50 4.84
CA TYR A 41 -2.93 -11.96 3.94
C TYR A 41 -2.29 -13.06 3.07
N GLN A 42 -1.94 -14.19 3.67
CA GLN A 42 -1.43 -15.37 2.96
C GLN A 42 -2.47 -15.95 1.99
N LEU A 43 -3.75 -15.98 2.34
CA LEU A 43 -4.81 -16.41 1.41
C LEU A 43 -4.96 -15.45 0.22
N MET A 44 -4.85 -14.14 0.47
CA MET A 44 -4.99 -13.10 -0.56
C MET A 44 -3.84 -13.12 -1.57
N PHE A 45 -2.62 -13.36 -1.10
CA PHE A 45 -1.40 -13.14 -1.89
C PHE A 45 -0.44 -14.34 -1.95
N GLY A 46 -0.78 -15.48 -1.36
CA GLY A 46 0.10 -16.66 -1.26
C GLY A 46 0.44 -17.32 -2.59
N LEU A 47 -0.27 -16.99 -3.66
CA LEU A 47 0.03 -17.41 -5.04
C LEU A 47 0.66 -16.26 -5.87
N GLY A 48 1.09 -15.18 -5.21
CA GLY A 48 1.59 -13.95 -5.82
C GLY A 48 0.54 -12.84 -5.89
N ILE A 49 0.95 -11.66 -6.39
CA ILE A 49 0.04 -10.54 -6.63
C ILE A 49 -0.86 -10.88 -7.83
N PRO A 50 -2.19 -10.84 -7.68
CA PRO A 50 -3.11 -11.07 -8.79
C PRO A 50 -2.86 -10.09 -9.94
N ALA A 51 -2.84 -10.59 -11.18
CA ALA A 51 -2.69 -9.75 -12.37
C ALA A 51 -3.82 -8.70 -12.48
N CYS A 52 -3.54 -7.58 -13.15
CA CYS A 52 -4.48 -6.45 -13.32
C CYS A 52 -5.86 -6.90 -13.86
N GLU A 53 -5.90 -7.90 -14.73
CA GLU A 53 -7.13 -8.48 -15.27
C GLU A 53 -8.02 -9.13 -14.19
N LYS A 54 -7.42 -9.78 -13.18
CA LYS A 54 -8.15 -10.37 -12.05
C LYS A 54 -8.65 -9.30 -11.07
N VAL A 55 -7.93 -8.19 -10.91
CA VAL A 55 -8.35 -7.05 -10.06
C VAL A 55 -9.70 -6.51 -10.51
N ASN A 56 -9.91 -6.38 -11.83
CA ASN A 56 -11.16 -5.85 -12.37
C ASN A 56 -12.35 -6.83 -12.28
N GLN A 57 -12.08 -8.11 -12.01
CA GLN A 57 -13.10 -9.14 -11.90
C GLN A 57 -13.57 -9.37 -10.45
N ILE A 58 -12.78 -8.93 -9.46
CA ILE A 58 -13.06 -9.12 -8.03
C ILE A 58 -13.30 -7.75 -7.39
N ALA A 59 -14.54 -7.47 -7.02
CA ALA A 59 -14.98 -6.14 -6.54
C ALA A 59 -14.18 -5.66 -5.31
N GLU A 60 -13.85 -6.58 -4.41
CA GLU A 60 -13.11 -6.31 -3.18
C GLU A 60 -11.65 -5.93 -3.48
N MET A 61 -11.05 -6.60 -4.45
CA MET A 61 -9.67 -6.32 -4.89
C MET A 61 -9.60 -4.99 -5.62
N LYS A 62 -10.60 -4.70 -6.47
CA LYS A 62 -10.76 -3.40 -7.09
C LYS A 62 -10.90 -2.29 -6.05
N SER A 63 -11.70 -2.49 -5.02
CA SER A 63 -11.93 -1.50 -3.97
C SER A 63 -10.64 -1.13 -3.24
N MET A 64 -9.90 -2.13 -2.75
CA MET A 64 -8.58 -1.93 -2.12
C MET A 64 -7.60 -1.18 -3.05
N THR A 65 -7.54 -1.58 -4.32
CA THR A 65 -6.68 -0.96 -5.32
C THR A 65 -7.06 0.50 -5.59
N MET A 66 -8.35 0.81 -5.63
CA MET A 66 -8.85 2.16 -5.85
C MET A 66 -8.52 3.12 -4.71
N VAL A 67 -8.43 2.65 -3.46
CA VAL A 67 -7.97 3.48 -2.33
C VAL A 67 -6.55 4.00 -2.60
N MET A 68 -5.65 3.10 -2.99
CA MET A 68 -4.26 3.46 -3.30
C MET A 68 -4.15 4.33 -4.55
N ILE A 69 -4.81 3.93 -5.65
CA ILE A 69 -4.76 4.68 -6.92
C ILE A 69 -5.32 6.10 -6.75
N SER A 70 -6.47 6.26 -6.09
CA SER A 70 -7.07 7.59 -5.89
C SER A 70 -6.12 8.47 -5.06
N THR A 71 -5.58 7.95 -3.97
CA THR A 71 -4.65 8.70 -3.11
C THR A 71 -3.36 9.10 -3.84
N ILE A 72 -2.82 8.22 -4.69
CA ILE A 72 -1.67 8.55 -5.54
C ILE A 72 -2.02 9.66 -6.54
N LYS A 73 -3.20 9.61 -7.16
CA LYS A 73 -3.66 10.66 -8.07
C LYS A 73 -3.85 11.99 -7.35
N ASP A 74 -4.43 11.97 -6.15
CA ASP A 74 -4.60 13.16 -5.31
C ASP A 74 -3.23 13.77 -4.96
N ALA A 75 -2.24 12.94 -4.61
CA ALA A 75 -0.87 13.38 -4.34
C ALA A 75 -0.17 13.97 -5.57
N ILE A 76 -0.35 13.38 -6.76
CA ILE A 76 0.17 13.90 -8.03
C ILE A 76 -0.49 15.24 -8.39
N ALA A 77 -1.80 15.37 -8.20
CA ALA A 77 -2.55 16.58 -8.55
C ALA A 77 -2.07 17.82 -7.78
N VAL A 78 -1.64 17.64 -6.52
CA VAL A 78 -1.10 18.73 -5.68
C VAL A 78 0.42 18.89 -5.78
N SER A 79 1.10 18.04 -6.56
CA SER A 79 2.55 18.12 -6.77
C SER A 79 2.92 19.03 -7.93
N LYS A 80 4.23 19.29 -8.09
CA LYS A 80 4.78 20.05 -9.22
C LYS A 80 4.86 19.22 -10.52
N HIS A 81 4.54 17.93 -10.47
CA HIS A 81 4.80 16.94 -11.52
C HIS A 81 3.52 16.19 -11.90
N GLN A 82 2.51 16.94 -12.34
CA GLN A 82 1.18 16.41 -12.64
C GLN A 82 1.17 15.43 -13.82
N GLU A 83 2.23 15.41 -14.64
CA GLU A 83 2.50 14.46 -15.72
C GLU A 83 2.97 13.08 -15.25
N THR A 84 3.20 12.90 -13.94
CA THR A 84 3.64 11.63 -13.36
C THR A 84 2.66 10.51 -13.71
N ASP A 85 3.19 9.40 -14.22
CA ASP A 85 2.40 8.20 -14.50
C ASP A 85 1.91 7.55 -13.19
N PHE A 86 0.63 7.75 -12.87
CA PHE A 86 0.00 7.18 -11.68
C PHE A 86 0.01 5.65 -11.69
N PHE A 87 -0.04 5.02 -12.86
CA PHE A 87 -0.08 3.56 -12.98
C PHE A 87 1.27 2.96 -12.60
N LEU A 88 2.36 3.55 -13.11
CA LEU A 88 3.73 3.21 -12.68
C LEU A 88 3.91 3.43 -11.17
N LYS A 89 3.44 4.56 -10.64
CA LYS A 89 3.56 4.87 -9.20
C LYS A 89 2.75 3.91 -8.33
N TYR A 90 1.54 3.53 -8.73
CA TYR A 90 0.75 2.52 -8.03
C TYR A 90 1.48 1.18 -7.96
N HIS A 91 1.99 0.68 -9.08
CA HIS A 91 2.73 -0.59 -9.10
C HIS A 91 4.01 -0.51 -8.27
N THR A 92 4.70 0.62 -8.28
CA THR A 92 5.88 0.86 -7.44
C THR A 92 5.51 0.80 -5.95
N TYR A 93 4.46 1.54 -5.55
CA TYR A 93 3.99 1.58 -4.16
C TYR A 93 3.55 0.21 -3.66
N LEU A 94 2.72 -0.50 -4.43
CA LEU A 94 2.29 -1.85 -4.08
C LEU A 94 3.46 -2.82 -4.00
N SER A 95 4.45 -2.71 -4.90
CA SER A 95 5.64 -3.57 -4.88
C SER A 95 6.49 -3.33 -3.63
N ILE A 96 6.64 -2.07 -3.18
CA ILE A 96 7.32 -1.73 -1.92
C ILE A 96 6.59 -2.39 -0.74
N LEU A 97 5.28 -2.13 -0.61
CA LEU A 97 4.48 -2.66 0.50
C LEU A 97 4.48 -4.18 0.54
N HIS A 98 4.10 -4.80 -0.58
CA HIS A 98 3.96 -6.24 -0.67
C HIS A 98 5.32 -6.94 -0.55
N GLY A 99 6.38 -6.37 -1.13
CA GLY A 99 7.73 -6.91 -1.07
C GLY A 99 8.28 -6.90 0.36
N LEU A 100 8.16 -5.78 1.08
CA LEU A 100 8.64 -5.68 2.45
C LEU A 100 7.87 -6.61 3.40
N VAL A 101 6.53 -6.70 3.26
CA VAL A 101 5.74 -7.66 4.02
C VAL A 101 6.17 -9.10 3.72
N SER A 102 6.35 -9.44 2.44
CA SER A 102 6.74 -10.80 2.03
C SER A 102 8.11 -11.20 2.57
N ILE A 103 9.11 -10.31 2.49
CA ILE A 103 10.44 -10.52 3.07
C ILE A 103 10.32 -10.82 4.57
N GLN A 104 9.54 -9.99 5.28
CA GLN A 104 9.38 -10.12 6.71
C GLN A 104 8.61 -11.39 7.13
N MET A 105 7.62 -11.82 6.34
CA MET A 105 6.89 -13.07 6.57
C MET A 105 7.77 -14.32 6.35
N ILE A 106 8.74 -14.27 5.44
CA ILE A 106 9.68 -15.38 5.21
C ILE A 106 10.71 -15.46 6.34
N GLN A 107 11.22 -14.32 6.81
CA GLN A 107 12.37 -14.28 7.72
C GLN A 107 12.02 -14.62 9.18
N LYS A 108 10.76 -14.55 9.62
CA LYS A 108 10.41 -14.72 11.05
C LYS A 108 9.03 -15.36 11.29
N ASP A 109 8.97 -16.31 12.22
CA ASP A 109 7.72 -16.83 12.82
C ASP A 109 7.05 -15.85 13.81
N GLY A 110 7.22 -14.53 13.64
CA GLY A 110 6.87 -13.52 14.65
C GLY A 110 6.24 -12.24 14.10
N LYS A 111 5.96 -11.26 14.98
CA LYS A 111 5.62 -9.89 14.57
C LYS A 111 6.90 -9.18 14.10
N PRO A 112 6.80 -8.21 13.17
CA PRO A 112 7.96 -7.45 12.73
C PRO A 112 8.60 -6.69 13.89
N ASP A 113 9.93 -6.59 13.89
CA ASP A 113 10.63 -5.75 14.85
C ASP A 113 10.64 -4.27 14.40
N GLU A 114 11.17 -3.43 15.27
CA GLU A 114 11.27 -1.98 15.03
C GLU A 114 12.09 -1.65 13.79
N ASN A 115 13.17 -2.39 13.52
CA ASN A 115 14.02 -2.19 12.35
C ASN A 115 13.24 -2.39 11.05
N SER A 116 12.42 -3.45 10.96
CA SER A 116 11.58 -3.69 9.79
C SER A 116 10.54 -2.58 9.56
N ARG A 117 10.01 -2.00 10.65
CA ARG A 117 9.11 -0.84 10.56
C ARG A 117 9.86 0.43 10.10
N MET A 118 11.10 0.61 10.53
CA MET A 118 11.94 1.73 10.05
C MET A 118 12.27 1.60 8.56
N ILE A 119 12.55 0.38 8.06
CA ILE A 119 12.77 0.14 6.63
C ILE A 119 11.53 0.49 5.81
N LEU A 120 10.34 0.10 6.27
CA LEU A 120 9.07 0.52 5.65
C LEU A 120 8.97 2.05 5.63
N GLN A 121 9.20 2.71 6.75
CA GLN A 121 9.09 4.16 6.86
C GLN A 121 10.06 4.89 5.93
N ASP A 122 11.30 4.42 5.81
CA ASP A 122 12.30 4.98 4.89
C ASP A 122 11.86 4.83 3.42
N ALA A 123 11.46 3.62 3.02
CA ALA A 123 11.01 3.35 1.66
C ALA A 123 9.78 4.17 1.25
N ILE A 124 8.82 4.32 2.16
CA ILE A 124 7.58 5.07 1.92
C ILE A 124 7.85 6.57 1.91
N SER A 125 8.69 7.06 2.81
CA SER A 125 9.14 8.46 2.79
C SER A 125 9.83 8.78 1.46
N GLY A 126 10.75 7.93 1.01
CA GLY A 126 11.41 8.09 -0.29
C GLY A 126 10.44 8.05 -1.47
N PHE A 127 9.46 7.14 -1.46
CA PHE A 127 8.41 7.08 -2.48
C PHE A 127 7.58 8.38 -2.52
N ILE A 128 7.11 8.87 -1.37
CA ILE A 128 6.32 10.09 -1.25
C ILE A 128 7.12 11.30 -1.74
N GLN A 129 8.40 11.43 -1.32
CA GLN A 129 9.27 12.49 -1.81
C GLN A 129 9.46 12.43 -3.33
N SER A 130 9.53 11.23 -3.91
CA SER A 130 9.61 11.03 -5.37
C SER A 130 8.34 11.43 -6.14
N LEU A 131 7.22 11.69 -5.46
CA LEU A 131 5.99 12.24 -6.06
C LEU A 131 5.95 13.77 -5.99
N ILE A 132 6.62 14.36 -4.99
CA ILE A 132 6.46 15.78 -4.64
C ILE A 132 7.60 16.65 -5.17
N ILE A 133 8.85 16.15 -5.15
CA ILE A 133 10.05 17.00 -5.28
C ILE A 133 10.88 16.76 -6.55
N LYS A 134 10.66 15.65 -7.28
CA LYS A 134 11.61 15.18 -8.30
C LYS A 134 11.44 15.79 -9.69
#